data_AF-A0A226N972-F1
#
_entry.id   AF-A0A226N972-F1
#
_cell.length_a   1.000
_cell.length_b   1.000
_cell.length_c   1.000
_cell.angle_alpha   90.00
_cell.angle_beta   90.00
_cell.angle_gamma   90.00
#
_symmetry.space_group_name_H-M   'P 1'
#
loop_
_entity.id
_entity.type
_entity.pdbx_description
1 polymer ?
#
loop_
_entity_poly.entity_id
_entity_poly.type
_entity_poly.pdbx_seq_one_letter_code
_entity_poly.pdbx_strand_id
1 'polypeptide(L)'
;MEPERLRRRVCSAFRVRGLLLRAEAVKYLTETLQSLNEEELEDVIDKIIDAVEKQPLSTSMIELATVEAAVQECSQALDETVYVKVHGKNGICSDEFDAIRRTHRHELFTPAAVVIHPDDNRSKFQLKTVETLLGSTVKVGEVIVLGMITQLKEFHSGLYTESCFVLAEGWYEDEVFHVNAFGFPPTEPSATTRAFYGNINFFGGPSSASVKASVKLKQLEDENEDAMFVFLSDVWLDQAEVLERLHTMFSGSLKALADIICEYPSIHKRVQYCTQEIIIFREDLVNKMCRNCVRFPSSSMDIPSHFVKTILSQGHLTPLPLYVSPVYWAYDYTLRVYPVPDVLVIADKYDPFTVTNTDCLCINPQASGSLTFYKTAKRDGAFVKLT
;
A
#
# COMPACT_ATOMS: atom_id res chain seq x y z
N MET A 1 19.82 32.01 3.73
CA MET A 1 19.35 31.86 5.12
C MET A 1 20.49 32.24 6.08
N GLU A 2 20.19 32.80 7.25
CA GLU A 2 21.21 33.07 8.31
C GLU A 2 21.90 31.75 8.74
N PRO A 3 23.24 31.63 8.70
CA PRO A 3 23.95 30.39 9.00
C PRO A 3 23.63 29.81 10.39
N GLU A 4 23.40 30.69 11.36
CA GLU A 4 23.11 30.31 12.74
C GLU A 4 21.67 29.79 12.95
N ARG A 5 20.75 30.14 12.03
CA ARG A 5 19.39 29.57 11.99
C ARG A 5 19.39 28.20 11.34
N LEU A 6 20.16 28.02 10.27
CA LEU A 6 20.36 26.72 9.60
C LEU A 6 20.98 25.69 10.55
N ARG A 7 22.08 26.07 11.21
CA ARG A 7 22.78 25.23 12.20
C ARG A 7 21.85 24.71 13.29
N ARG A 8 20.96 25.58 13.80
CA ARG A 8 19.97 25.20 14.82
C ARG A 8 18.94 24.21 14.30
N ARG A 9 18.44 24.38 13.07
CA ARG A 9 17.48 23.44 12.44
C ARG A 9 18.10 22.06 12.24
N VAL A 10 19.29 22.00 11.62
CA VAL A 10 20.02 20.75 11.40
C VAL A 10 20.25 19.99 12.72
N CYS A 11 20.80 20.67 13.73
CA CYS A 11 21.03 20.02 15.03
C CYS A 11 19.72 19.59 15.73
N SER A 12 18.63 20.36 15.57
CA SER A 12 17.34 20.01 16.14
C SER A 12 16.74 18.76 15.50
N ALA A 13 16.79 18.67 14.17
CA ALA A 13 16.25 17.53 13.42
C ALA A 13 16.95 16.22 13.78
N PHE A 14 18.29 16.21 13.81
CA PHE A 14 19.05 15.05 14.27
C PHE A 14 18.73 14.67 15.72
N ARG A 15 18.57 15.67 16.59
CA ARG A 15 18.25 15.43 18.01
C ARG A 15 16.86 14.85 18.23
N VAL A 16 15.87 15.23 17.41
CA VAL A 16 14.52 14.64 17.44
C VAL A 16 14.58 13.15 17.15
N ARG A 17 15.51 12.72 16.29
CA ARG A 17 15.77 11.31 15.97
C ARG A 17 16.78 10.63 16.90
N GLY A 18 17.16 11.27 18.01
CA GLY A 18 18.08 10.70 19.00
C GLY A 18 19.56 10.69 18.59
N LEU A 19 19.92 11.42 17.53
CA LEU A 19 21.28 11.52 17.01
C LEU A 19 21.95 12.84 17.44
N LEU A 20 23.26 12.80 17.68
CA LEU A 20 24.08 13.95 18.03
C LEU A 20 25.22 14.11 17.03
N LEU A 21 25.29 15.26 16.37
CA LEU A 21 26.34 15.57 15.39
C LEU A 21 27.61 16.10 16.08
N ARG A 22 28.79 15.63 15.67
CA ARG A 22 30.07 16.27 16.03
C ARG A 22 30.21 17.64 15.35
N ALA A 23 31.02 18.53 15.93
CA ALA A 23 31.20 19.91 15.46
C ALA A 23 31.59 20.01 13.97
N GLU A 24 32.45 19.11 13.49
CA GLU A 24 32.89 19.07 12.08
C GLU A 24 31.75 18.65 11.14
N ALA A 25 30.92 17.68 11.55
CA ALA A 25 29.75 17.25 10.79
C ALA A 25 28.67 18.35 10.69
N VAL A 26 28.47 19.10 11.78
CA VAL A 26 27.56 20.27 11.79
C VAL A 26 28.07 21.34 10.83
N LYS A 27 29.37 21.63 10.84
CA LYS A 27 29.98 22.62 9.96
C LYS A 27 29.78 22.23 8.49
N TYR A 28 30.11 20.98 8.15
CA TYR A 28 29.93 20.43 6.80
C TYR A 28 28.48 20.55 6.32
N LEU A 29 27.49 20.06 7.08
CA LEU A 29 26.08 20.17 6.69
C LEU A 29 25.59 21.60 6.54
N THR A 30 26.06 22.50 7.40
CA THR A 30 25.68 23.92 7.33
C THR A 30 26.23 24.59 6.07
N GLU A 31 27.43 24.21 5.62
CA GLU A 31 28.04 24.69 4.37
C GLU A 31 27.34 24.08 3.14
N THR A 32 27.08 22.76 3.15
CA THR A 32 26.45 22.05 2.03
C THR A 32 24.99 22.47 1.79
N LEU A 33 24.23 22.72 2.87
CA LEU A 33 22.79 23.04 2.78
C LEU A 33 22.51 24.55 2.69
N GLN A 34 23.54 25.40 2.65
CA GLN A 34 23.39 26.86 2.70
C GLN A 34 22.64 27.43 1.48
N SER A 35 22.76 26.78 0.33
CA SER A 35 22.17 27.22 -0.95
C SER A 35 20.71 26.80 -1.15
N LEU A 36 20.15 25.97 -0.26
CA LEU A 36 18.79 25.45 -0.38
C LEU A 36 17.73 26.43 0.13
N ASN A 37 16.53 26.37 -0.45
CA ASN A 37 15.37 27.13 0.04
C ASN A 37 14.74 26.47 1.29
N GLU A 38 13.85 27.16 2.02
CA GLU A 38 13.34 26.66 3.31
C GLU A 38 12.46 25.41 3.20
N GLU A 39 11.88 25.15 2.02
CA GLU A 39 10.98 24.02 1.74
C GLU A 39 11.79 22.75 1.39
N GLU A 40 12.78 22.87 0.50
CA GLU A 40 13.71 21.78 0.16
C GLU A 40 14.62 21.38 1.33
N LEU A 41 14.90 22.33 2.23
CA LEU A 41 15.81 22.10 3.33
C LEU A 41 15.32 21.00 4.29
N GLU A 42 14.06 21.02 4.70
CA GLU A 42 13.52 20.02 5.64
C GLU A 42 13.53 18.63 4.99
N ASP A 43 13.07 18.53 3.74
CA ASP A 43 13.07 17.29 2.97
C ASP A 43 14.48 16.69 2.81
N VAL A 44 15.49 17.53 2.56
CA VAL A 44 16.88 17.09 2.41
C VAL A 44 17.48 16.70 3.76
N ILE A 45 17.17 17.42 4.84
CA ILE A 45 17.63 17.07 6.19
C ILE A 45 17.07 15.69 6.58
N ASP A 46 15.78 15.43 6.36
CA ASP A 46 15.16 14.15 6.67
C ASP A 46 15.79 13.00 5.86
N LYS A 47 16.04 13.21 4.56
CA LYS A 47 16.74 12.21 3.72
C LYS A 47 18.15 11.91 4.19
N ILE A 48 18.91 12.93 4.60
CA ILE A 48 20.26 12.73 5.13
C ILE A 48 20.18 11.96 6.45
N ILE A 49 19.22 12.26 7.32
CA ILE A 49 19.04 11.52 8.57
C ILE A 49 18.69 10.05 8.28
N ASP A 50 17.77 9.78 7.36
CA ASP A 50 17.41 8.42 6.93
C ASP A 50 18.64 7.66 6.40
N ALA A 51 19.48 8.31 5.58
CA ALA A 51 20.71 7.72 5.04
C ALA A 51 21.77 7.48 6.13
N VAL A 52 21.85 8.34 7.15
CA VAL A 52 22.69 8.11 8.33
C VAL A 52 22.20 6.90 9.13
N GLU A 53 20.89 6.76 9.34
CA GLU A 53 20.29 5.65 10.11
C GLU A 53 20.42 4.30 9.38
N LYS A 54 20.53 4.28 8.05
CA LYS A 54 20.79 3.07 7.25
C LYS A 54 22.22 2.55 7.37
N GLN A 55 23.17 3.41 7.78
CA GLN A 55 24.55 3.00 7.96
C GLN A 55 24.71 2.16 9.25
N PRO A 56 25.72 1.28 9.35
CA PRO A 56 25.97 0.50 10.57
C PRO A 56 26.53 1.39 11.68
N LEU A 57 25.65 2.12 12.36
CA LEU A 57 26.00 3.04 13.44
C LEU A 57 26.36 2.26 14.72
N SER A 58 27.54 2.53 15.26
CA SER A 58 27.98 1.98 16.55
C SER A 58 27.61 2.86 17.75
N THR A 59 27.34 4.15 17.51
CA THR A 59 26.99 5.12 18.54
C THR A 59 25.97 6.14 18.01
N SER A 60 25.25 6.80 18.92
CA SER A 60 24.37 7.93 18.58
C SER A 60 25.13 9.23 18.29
N MET A 61 26.46 9.23 18.42
CA MET A 61 27.32 10.36 18.06
C MET A 61 27.81 10.17 16.62
N ILE A 62 27.29 10.99 15.72
CA ILE A 62 27.54 10.90 14.28
C ILE A 62 28.80 11.70 13.92
N GLU A 63 29.75 11.01 13.28
CA GLU A 63 31.02 11.57 12.83
C GLU A 63 30.94 12.10 11.40
N LEU A 64 31.92 12.92 11.00
CA LEU A 64 31.93 13.57 9.68
C LEU A 64 31.83 12.54 8.54
N ALA A 65 32.59 11.44 8.62
CA ALA A 65 32.60 10.41 7.58
C ALA A 65 31.22 9.78 7.31
N THR A 66 30.42 9.57 8.36
CA THR A 66 29.06 9.01 8.25
C THR A 66 28.13 10.00 7.54
N VAL A 67 28.28 11.30 7.84
CA VAL A 67 27.49 12.36 7.22
C VAL A 67 27.91 12.58 5.77
N GLU A 68 29.21 12.59 5.47
CA GLU A 68 29.71 12.71 4.09
C GLU A 68 29.21 11.56 3.23
N ALA A 69 29.25 10.32 3.73
CA ALA A 69 28.69 9.16 3.03
C ALA A 69 27.17 9.31 2.77
N ALA A 70 26.41 9.76 3.77
CA ALA A 70 24.97 9.99 3.65
C ALA A 70 24.64 11.11 2.65
N VAL A 71 25.40 12.21 2.69
CA VAL A 71 25.24 13.33 1.76
C VAL A 71 25.63 12.92 0.34
N GLN A 72 26.66 12.10 0.18
CA GLN A 72 27.09 11.57 -1.11
C GLN A 72 26.06 10.60 -1.70
N GLU A 73 25.46 9.72 -0.88
CA GLU A 73 24.32 8.88 -1.27
C GLU A 73 23.13 9.74 -1.71
N CYS A 74 22.79 10.77 -0.93
CA CYS A 74 21.72 11.71 -1.28
C CYS A 74 22.02 12.50 -2.57
N SER A 75 23.30 12.79 -2.84
CA SER A 75 23.77 13.52 -4.03
C SER A 75 23.83 12.62 -5.27
N GLN A 76 24.17 11.34 -5.13
CA GLN A 76 24.16 10.36 -6.22
C GLN A 76 22.73 10.00 -6.65
N ALA A 77 21.77 10.02 -5.72
CA ALA A 77 20.34 9.88 -6.02
C ALA A 77 19.77 11.03 -6.89
N LEU A 78 20.50 12.14 -7.07
CA LEU A 78 20.07 13.23 -7.95
C LEU A 78 20.27 12.93 -9.44
N ASP A 79 21.22 12.06 -9.82
CA ASP A 79 21.58 11.79 -11.24
C ASP A 79 21.17 10.41 -11.78
N GLU A 80 20.50 9.56 -11.00
CA GLU A 80 20.06 8.26 -11.49
C GLU A 80 18.76 8.35 -12.29
N THR A 81 18.89 8.04 -13.59
CA THR A 81 17.80 7.84 -14.52
C THR A 81 16.94 6.65 -14.08
N VAL A 82 15.64 6.79 -14.23
CA VAL A 82 14.65 5.82 -13.76
C VAL A 82 14.67 4.55 -14.62
N TYR A 83 14.98 3.39 -14.03
CA TYR A 83 14.93 2.09 -14.71
C TYR A 83 13.70 1.29 -14.28
N VAL A 84 12.70 1.19 -15.16
CA VAL A 84 11.64 0.18 -15.03
C VAL A 84 12.17 -1.14 -15.62
N LYS A 85 12.75 -2.02 -14.81
CA LYS A 85 13.13 -3.36 -15.26
C LYS A 85 11.89 -4.24 -15.32
N VAL A 86 11.20 -4.21 -16.47
CA VAL A 86 10.09 -5.13 -16.73
C VAL A 86 10.65 -6.50 -17.06
N HIS A 87 10.42 -7.46 -16.18
CA HIS A 87 10.89 -8.83 -16.37
C HIS A 87 10.22 -9.47 -17.60
N GLY A 88 11.05 -9.85 -18.57
CA GLY A 88 10.67 -10.80 -19.61
C GLY A 88 10.74 -12.24 -19.07
N LYS A 89 9.57 -12.90 -19.00
CA LYS A 89 9.35 -14.35 -19.13
C LYS A 89 9.94 -15.36 -18.14
N ASN A 90 10.63 -14.99 -17.06
CA ASN A 90 11.05 -15.97 -16.05
C ASN A 90 10.31 -15.79 -14.73
N GLY A 91 9.13 -16.44 -14.62
CA GLY A 91 8.32 -16.50 -13.40
C GLY A 91 7.24 -15.44 -13.36
N ILE A 92 6.27 -15.50 -14.29
CA ILE A 92 5.12 -14.59 -14.28
C ILE A 92 4.33 -14.87 -12.99
N CYS A 93 4.41 -13.96 -12.02
CA CYS A 93 3.52 -13.99 -10.88
C CYS A 93 2.09 -13.81 -11.42
N SER A 94 1.14 -14.60 -10.95
CA SER A 94 -0.28 -14.49 -11.31
C SER A 94 -0.83 -13.07 -11.26
N ASP A 95 -0.25 -12.26 -10.38
CA ASP A 95 -0.71 -10.92 -10.07
C ASP A 95 -0.38 -9.94 -11.21
N GLU A 96 0.69 -10.20 -11.96
CA GLU A 96 1.03 -9.48 -13.19
C GLU A 96 -0.05 -9.70 -14.26
N PHE A 97 -0.48 -10.95 -14.45
CA PHE A 97 -1.55 -11.29 -15.39
C PHE A 97 -2.87 -10.65 -15.00
N ASP A 98 -3.20 -10.62 -13.71
CA ASP A 98 -4.43 -9.99 -13.22
C ASP A 98 -4.38 -8.46 -13.39
N ALA A 99 -3.23 -7.82 -13.12
CA ALA A 99 -3.04 -6.40 -13.37
C ALA A 99 -3.17 -6.03 -14.86
N ILE A 100 -2.54 -6.81 -15.76
CA ILE A 100 -2.66 -6.64 -17.23
C ILE A 100 -4.12 -6.78 -17.65
N ARG A 101 -4.80 -7.85 -17.20
CA ARG A 101 -6.19 -8.12 -17.57
C ARG A 101 -7.16 -7.07 -17.06
N ARG A 102 -7.00 -6.58 -15.82
CA ARG A 102 -7.83 -5.49 -15.28
C ARG A 102 -7.61 -4.21 -16.05
N THR A 103 -6.36 -3.88 -16.37
CA THR A 103 -6.04 -2.67 -17.14
C THR A 103 -6.67 -2.71 -18.53
N HIS A 104 -6.53 -3.80 -19.28
CA HIS A 104 -7.15 -3.93 -20.61
C HIS A 104 -8.68 -3.88 -20.61
N ARG A 105 -9.32 -4.22 -19.48
CA ARG A 105 -10.78 -4.16 -19.31
C ARG A 105 -11.28 -2.79 -18.86
N HIS A 106 -10.38 -1.89 -18.48
CA HIS A 106 -10.75 -0.53 -18.09
C HIS A 106 -11.14 0.30 -19.32
N GLU A 107 -12.11 1.20 -19.16
CA GLU A 107 -12.71 2.00 -20.24
C GLU A 107 -11.66 2.77 -21.05
N LEU A 108 -10.63 3.28 -20.38
CA LEU A 108 -9.54 4.07 -20.98
C LEU A 108 -8.59 3.23 -21.86
N PHE A 109 -8.59 1.90 -21.74
CA PHE A 109 -7.66 0.99 -22.44
C PHE A 109 -8.38 -0.02 -23.36
N THR A 110 -9.72 -0.03 -23.34
CA THR A 110 -10.50 -0.95 -24.17
C THR A 110 -10.58 -0.42 -25.61
N PRO A 111 -10.22 -1.22 -26.63
CA PRO A 111 -10.36 -0.82 -28.03
C PRO A 111 -11.82 -0.43 -28.31
N ALA A 112 -12.06 0.66 -29.04
CA ALA A 112 -13.42 1.07 -29.37
C ALA A 112 -14.17 -0.09 -30.08
N ALA A 113 -15.30 -0.52 -29.50
CA ALA A 113 -16.28 -1.26 -30.26
C ALA A 113 -16.81 -0.34 -31.38
N VAL A 114 -17.20 -0.90 -32.52
CA VAL A 114 -17.56 -0.22 -33.79
C VAL A 114 -18.80 0.71 -33.69
N VAL A 115 -19.30 1.01 -32.49
CA VAL A 115 -20.42 1.93 -32.26
C VAL A 115 -19.90 3.32 -31.90
N ILE A 116 -19.84 4.19 -32.90
CA ILE A 116 -19.49 5.60 -32.76
C ILE A 116 -20.63 6.30 -32.02
N HIS A 117 -20.46 6.57 -30.72
CA HIS A 117 -21.24 7.61 -30.04
C HIS A 117 -20.51 8.96 -30.23
N PRO A 118 -21.20 10.04 -30.67
CA PRO A 118 -20.54 11.29 -31.09
C PRO A 118 -19.84 12.12 -30.01
N ASP A 119 -19.87 11.69 -28.74
CA ASP A 119 -19.42 12.49 -27.58
C ASP A 119 -18.17 11.93 -26.88
N ASP A 120 -17.58 10.86 -27.38
CA ASP A 120 -16.48 10.15 -26.72
C ASP A 120 -15.11 10.74 -27.10
N ASN A 121 -14.89 12.01 -26.79
CA ASN A 121 -13.67 12.76 -27.12
C ASN A 121 -12.51 12.51 -26.13
N ARG A 122 -12.55 11.42 -25.35
CA ARG A 122 -11.47 11.02 -24.44
C ARG A 122 -10.40 10.24 -25.21
N SER A 123 -9.15 10.69 -25.13
CA SER A 123 -7.99 9.96 -25.65
C SER A 123 -7.91 8.58 -24.99
N LYS A 124 -8.02 7.53 -25.79
CA LYS A 124 -7.81 6.15 -25.33
C LYS A 124 -6.32 5.85 -25.26
N PHE A 125 -5.90 5.14 -24.23
CA PHE A 125 -4.52 4.76 -24.02
C PHE A 125 -4.23 3.39 -24.62
N GLN A 126 -3.07 3.25 -25.27
CA GLN A 126 -2.59 1.97 -25.79
C GLN A 126 -1.36 1.52 -25.00
N LEU A 127 -1.45 0.34 -24.39
CA LEU A 127 -0.31 -0.27 -23.71
C LEU A 127 0.70 -0.79 -24.75
N LYS A 128 1.98 -0.55 -24.50
CA LYS A 128 3.08 -1.19 -25.23
C LYS A 128 3.85 -2.13 -24.31
N THR A 129 4.31 -3.25 -24.87
CA THR A 129 5.22 -4.16 -24.16
C THR A 129 6.63 -3.60 -24.18
N VAL A 130 7.43 -3.96 -23.18
CA VAL A 130 8.85 -3.58 -23.15
C VAL A 130 9.63 -4.20 -24.29
N GLU A 131 9.29 -5.42 -24.72
CA GLU A 131 9.86 -6.06 -25.92
C GLU A 131 9.69 -5.18 -27.17
N THR A 132 8.57 -4.46 -27.29
CA THR A 132 8.32 -3.54 -28.40
C THR A 132 9.23 -2.30 -28.34
N LEU A 133 9.52 -1.80 -27.14
CA LEU A 133 10.41 -0.65 -26.96
C LEU A 133 11.87 -1.06 -27.22
N LEU A 134 12.31 -2.18 -26.66
CA LEU A 134 13.66 -2.73 -26.87
C LEU A 134 13.93 -3.07 -28.34
N GLY A 135 12.90 -3.43 -29.10
CA GLY A 135 13.00 -3.64 -30.55
C GLY A 135 13.07 -2.36 -31.38
N SER A 136 12.85 -1.19 -30.79
CA SER A 136 12.89 0.10 -31.47
C SER A 136 14.31 0.67 -31.48
N THR A 137 14.82 1.00 -32.65
CA THR A 137 16.10 1.70 -32.84
C THR A 137 15.94 3.22 -32.96
N VAL A 138 14.71 3.73 -32.85
CA VAL A 138 14.37 5.15 -32.95
C VAL A 138 13.63 5.60 -31.70
N LYS A 139 13.72 6.90 -31.40
CA LYS A 139 12.94 7.55 -30.35
C LYS A 139 11.46 7.21 -30.50
N VAL A 140 10.89 6.61 -29.48
CA VAL A 140 9.45 6.39 -29.36
C VAL A 140 8.91 7.52 -28.49
N GLY A 141 7.90 8.24 -29.01
CA GLY A 141 7.23 9.32 -28.28
C GLY A 141 6.40 8.81 -27.10
N GLU A 142 5.30 9.50 -26.81
CA GLU A 142 4.42 9.18 -25.69
C GLU A 142 3.90 7.73 -25.75
N VAL A 143 4.22 6.95 -24.73
CA VAL A 143 3.83 5.54 -24.58
C VAL A 143 3.51 5.22 -23.12
N ILE A 144 2.61 4.26 -22.92
CA ILE A 144 2.29 3.73 -21.60
C ILE A 144 2.69 2.27 -21.53
N VAL A 145 3.44 1.93 -20.49
CA VAL A 145 3.92 0.57 -20.22
C VAL A 145 3.41 0.12 -18.87
N LEU A 146 2.87 -1.10 -18.80
CA LEU A 146 2.61 -1.77 -17.52
C LEU A 146 3.83 -2.60 -17.15
N GLY A 147 4.35 -2.40 -15.94
CA GLY A 147 5.57 -3.07 -15.50
C GLY A 147 5.73 -3.10 -13.99
N MET A 148 6.61 -3.98 -13.51
CA MET A 148 7.00 -4.05 -12.11
C MET A 148 8.13 -3.07 -11.82
N ILE A 149 8.06 -2.39 -10.67
CA ILE A 149 9.08 -1.44 -10.24
C ILE A 149 10.30 -2.16 -9.65
N THR A 150 11.49 -1.75 -10.09
CA THR A 150 12.76 -2.09 -9.44
C THR A 150 13.47 -0.88 -8.81
N GLN A 151 13.36 0.34 -9.36
CA GLN A 151 13.93 1.59 -8.79
C GLN A 151 13.35 2.84 -9.52
N LEU A 152 12.93 3.94 -8.84
CA LEU A 152 12.25 5.09 -9.50
C LEU A 152 12.41 6.49 -8.85
N LYS A 153 11.89 7.53 -9.54
CA LYS A 153 11.74 8.94 -9.13
C LYS A 153 10.39 9.54 -9.63
N GLU A 154 9.59 10.10 -8.69
CA GLU A 154 8.28 10.84 -8.81
C GLU A 154 6.96 10.09 -9.14
N PHE A 155 5.82 10.51 -8.52
CA PHE A 155 4.59 9.69 -8.38
C PHE A 155 3.25 10.45 -8.36
N HIS A 156 2.18 9.78 -8.82
CA HIS A 156 0.79 10.07 -8.42
C HIS A 156 0.49 9.54 -7.00
N SER A 157 -0.77 9.54 -6.55
CA SER A 157 -1.11 9.09 -5.21
C SER A 157 -1.04 7.55 -5.03
N GLY A 158 -0.16 7.09 -4.13
CA GLY A 158 0.00 5.70 -3.70
C GLY A 158 1.24 5.50 -2.81
N LEU A 159 1.38 4.34 -2.17
CA LEU A 159 2.63 3.89 -1.53
C LEU A 159 3.37 2.99 -2.52
N TYR A 160 4.21 3.60 -3.37
CA TYR A 160 4.94 2.87 -4.40
C TYR A 160 6.17 2.21 -3.80
N THR A 161 6.14 0.89 -3.69
CA THR A 161 7.27 0.08 -3.22
C THR A 161 7.94 -0.65 -4.39
N GLU A 162 9.17 -1.11 -4.19
CA GLU A 162 9.75 -2.10 -5.10
C GLU A 162 8.82 -3.32 -5.21
N SER A 163 8.72 -3.93 -6.38
CA SER A 163 7.73 -4.99 -6.71
C SER A 163 6.28 -4.55 -6.92
N CYS A 164 5.92 -3.28 -6.76
CA CYS A 164 4.60 -2.79 -7.21
C CYS A 164 4.51 -2.81 -8.75
N PHE A 165 3.37 -3.24 -9.28
CA PHE A 165 3.01 -3.06 -10.69
C PHE A 165 2.48 -1.64 -10.92
N VAL A 166 2.98 -0.98 -11.96
CA VAL A 166 2.60 0.40 -12.31
C VAL A 166 2.41 0.57 -13.80
N LEU A 167 1.54 1.52 -14.14
CA LEU A 167 1.42 2.13 -15.44
C LEU A 167 2.38 3.31 -15.49
N ALA A 168 3.36 3.23 -16.39
CA ALA A 168 4.41 4.22 -16.57
C ALA A 168 4.19 4.91 -17.93
N GLU A 169 3.92 6.20 -17.90
CA GLU A 169 3.72 7.06 -19.07
C GLU A 169 4.99 7.86 -19.34
N GLY A 170 5.52 7.77 -20.56
CA GLY A 170 6.80 8.40 -20.88
C GLY A 170 7.18 8.28 -22.34
N TRP A 171 8.47 8.45 -22.62
CA TRP A 171 9.07 8.30 -23.95
C TRP A 171 10.32 7.43 -23.86
N TYR A 172 10.69 6.78 -24.96
CA TYR A 172 11.81 5.84 -25.01
C TYR A 172 12.85 6.28 -26.04
N GLU A 173 14.11 6.34 -25.66
CA GLU A 173 15.24 6.70 -26.51
C GLU A 173 16.51 6.04 -25.97
N ASP A 174 17.39 5.59 -26.85
CA ASP A 174 18.73 5.08 -26.48
C ASP A 174 18.72 4.03 -25.35
N GLU A 175 17.82 3.05 -25.44
CA GLU A 175 17.65 1.97 -24.44
C GLU A 175 17.16 2.42 -23.05
N VAL A 176 16.72 3.67 -22.94
CA VAL A 176 16.23 4.27 -21.71
C VAL A 176 14.76 4.66 -21.85
N PHE A 177 13.95 4.28 -20.86
CA PHE A 177 12.56 4.71 -20.77
C PHE A 177 12.42 5.88 -19.79
N HIS A 178 12.22 7.08 -20.33
CA HIS A 178 12.07 8.31 -19.57
C HIS A 178 10.62 8.49 -19.18
N VAL A 179 10.34 8.31 -17.88
CA VAL A 179 8.97 8.37 -17.38
C VAL A 179 8.60 9.78 -16.96
N ASN A 180 7.48 10.26 -17.49
CA ASN A 180 6.88 11.54 -17.13
C ASN A 180 5.90 11.38 -15.95
N ALA A 181 5.17 10.26 -15.91
CA ALA A 181 4.19 10.01 -14.87
C ALA A 181 3.98 8.51 -14.59
N PHE A 182 3.63 8.19 -13.34
CA PHE A 182 3.31 6.83 -12.91
C PHE A 182 1.95 6.74 -12.22
N GLY A 183 1.18 5.73 -12.53
CA GLY A 183 -0.08 5.38 -11.85
C GLY A 183 -0.10 3.90 -11.47
N PHE A 184 -0.95 3.53 -10.53
CA PHE A 184 -1.26 2.10 -10.36
C PHE A 184 -2.21 1.62 -11.47
N PRO A 185 -2.17 0.31 -11.81
CA PRO A 185 -3.23 -0.27 -12.62
C PRO A 185 -4.59 -0.06 -11.94
N PRO A 186 -5.66 0.22 -12.70
CA PRO A 186 -6.96 0.50 -12.11
C PRO A 186 -7.48 -0.69 -11.30
N THR A 187 -8.01 -0.40 -10.11
CA THR A 187 -8.70 -1.39 -9.28
C THR A 187 -10.02 -1.77 -9.95
N GLU A 188 -10.29 -3.07 -10.11
CA GLU A 188 -11.54 -3.56 -10.70
C GLU A 188 -12.55 -3.88 -9.58
N PRO A 189 -13.73 -3.25 -9.56
CA PRO A 189 -14.76 -3.55 -8.58
C PRO A 189 -15.23 -5.00 -8.68
N SER A 190 -15.63 -5.59 -7.54
CA SER A 190 -16.08 -6.99 -7.48
C SER A 190 -17.25 -7.29 -8.42
N ALA A 191 -18.14 -6.32 -8.66
CA ALA A 191 -19.27 -6.45 -9.59
C ALA A 191 -18.80 -6.62 -11.03
N THR A 192 -17.81 -5.85 -11.47
CA THR A 192 -17.20 -5.94 -12.81
C THR A 192 -16.51 -7.30 -13.00
N THR A 193 -15.78 -7.78 -12.00
CA THR A 193 -15.14 -9.10 -12.04
C THR A 193 -16.17 -10.22 -12.21
N ARG A 194 -17.28 -10.19 -11.47
CA ARG A 194 -18.37 -11.17 -11.59
C ARG A 194 -19.10 -11.08 -12.93
N ALA A 195 -19.30 -9.87 -13.47
CA ALA A 195 -19.92 -9.71 -14.78
C ALA A 195 -19.09 -10.40 -15.88
N PHE A 196 -17.76 -10.45 -15.74
CA PHE A 196 -16.86 -11.07 -16.70
C PHE A 196 -16.68 -12.58 -16.49
N TYR A 197 -16.36 -13.01 -15.26
CA TYR A 197 -16.07 -14.42 -14.95
C TYR A 197 -17.30 -15.24 -14.55
N GLY A 198 -18.46 -14.59 -14.41
CA GLY A 198 -19.67 -15.21 -13.86
C GLY A 198 -19.57 -15.44 -12.36
N ASN A 199 -20.14 -16.55 -11.89
CA ASN A 199 -20.32 -16.84 -10.47
C ASN A 199 -19.27 -17.82 -9.91
N ILE A 200 -18.05 -17.81 -10.44
CA ILE A 200 -16.95 -18.64 -9.92
C ILE A 200 -16.68 -18.25 -8.45
N ASN A 201 -16.55 -19.25 -7.57
CA ASN A 201 -16.16 -19.02 -6.19
C ASN A 201 -14.63 -18.88 -6.05
N PHE A 202 -14.12 -17.67 -6.24
CA PHE A 202 -12.70 -17.36 -6.01
C PHE A 202 -12.33 -17.31 -4.52
N PHE A 203 -13.30 -17.01 -3.65
CA PHE A 203 -13.07 -16.78 -2.22
C PHE A 203 -12.86 -18.07 -1.43
N GLY A 204 -13.43 -19.17 -1.93
CA GLY A 204 -13.39 -20.49 -1.30
C GLY A 204 -14.56 -20.73 -0.35
N GLY A 205 -14.44 -21.74 0.51
CA GLY A 205 -15.52 -22.16 1.41
C GLY A 205 -16.47 -23.22 0.81
N PRO A 206 -17.57 -23.54 1.50
CA PRO A 206 -18.41 -24.69 1.15
C PRO A 206 -19.23 -24.53 -0.14
N SER A 207 -19.47 -23.28 -0.57
CA SER A 207 -20.26 -23.01 -1.77
C SER A 207 -19.45 -23.30 -3.04
N SER A 208 -20.08 -23.93 -4.04
CA SER A 208 -19.46 -24.12 -5.36
C SER A 208 -19.52 -22.86 -6.25
N ALA A 209 -20.35 -21.88 -5.90
CA ALA A 209 -20.52 -20.61 -6.62
C ALA A 209 -20.31 -19.41 -5.68
N SER A 210 -20.01 -18.23 -6.24
CA SER A 210 -19.85 -17.00 -5.48
C SER A 210 -21.09 -16.70 -4.65
N VAL A 211 -20.88 -16.46 -3.36
CA VAL A 211 -21.97 -16.17 -2.43
C VAL A 211 -22.61 -14.80 -2.67
N LYS A 212 -21.89 -13.90 -3.33
CA LYS A 212 -22.38 -12.59 -3.78
C LYS A 212 -23.56 -12.67 -4.75
N ALA A 213 -23.76 -13.82 -5.40
CA ALA A 213 -24.87 -14.04 -6.34
C ALA A 213 -26.13 -14.61 -5.66
N SER A 214 -26.06 -14.99 -4.37
CA SER A 214 -27.15 -15.67 -3.69
C SER A 214 -28.18 -14.69 -3.13
N VAL A 215 -29.35 -14.61 -3.78
CA VAL A 215 -30.49 -13.82 -3.32
C VAL A 215 -30.95 -14.24 -1.92
N LYS A 216 -30.93 -15.55 -1.64
CA LYS A 216 -31.31 -16.09 -0.33
C LYS A 216 -30.37 -15.60 0.77
N LEU A 217 -29.06 -15.64 0.55
CA LEU A 217 -28.10 -15.15 1.53
C LEU A 217 -28.22 -13.63 1.69
N LYS A 218 -28.54 -12.90 0.61
CA LYS A 218 -28.74 -11.46 0.68
C LYS A 218 -29.92 -11.09 1.57
N GLN A 219 -31.04 -11.82 1.43
CA GLN A 219 -32.20 -11.64 2.28
C GLN A 219 -31.87 -11.88 3.77
N LEU A 220 -31.16 -12.97 4.09
CA LEU A 220 -30.76 -13.27 5.48
C LEU A 220 -29.81 -12.22 6.08
N GLU A 221 -28.93 -11.66 5.25
CA GLU A 221 -28.04 -10.56 5.63
C GLU A 221 -28.82 -9.29 5.98
N ASP A 222 -29.84 -8.96 5.19
CA ASP A 222 -30.66 -7.76 5.35
C ASP A 222 -31.66 -7.91 6.52
N GLU A 223 -32.16 -9.13 6.78
CA GLU A 223 -33.06 -9.42 7.91
C GLU A 223 -32.35 -9.38 9.27
N ASN A 224 -31.03 -9.63 9.31
CA ASN A 224 -30.26 -9.68 10.55
C ASN A 224 -29.49 -8.38 10.81
N GLU A 225 -30.22 -7.32 11.16
CA GLU A 225 -29.64 -5.98 11.41
C GLU A 225 -28.71 -5.93 12.64
N ASP A 226 -28.88 -6.86 13.58
CA ASP A 226 -28.11 -6.94 14.83
C ASP A 226 -26.77 -7.69 14.66
N ALA A 227 -26.55 -8.31 13.49
CA ALA A 227 -25.29 -8.98 13.22
C ALA A 227 -24.12 -7.98 13.17
N MET A 228 -23.09 -8.31 13.96
CA MET A 228 -21.88 -7.52 14.05
C MET A 228 -20.65 -8.40 14.22
N PHE A 229 -19.53 -7.95 13.65
CA PHE A 229 -18.21 -8.47 13.94
C PHE A 229 -17.46 -7.49 14.83
N VAL A 230 -16.73 -8.02 15.82
CA VAL A 230 -15.84 -7.23 16.67
C VAL A 230 -14.41 -7.63 16.34
N PHE A 231 -13.62 -6.66 15.91
CA PHE A 231 -12.20 -6.85 15.61
C PHE A 231 -11.36 -6.21 16.71
N LEU A 232 -10.38 -6.99 17.18
CA LEU A 232 -9.40 -6.60 18.18
C LEU A 232 -8.02 -6.96 17.65
N SER A 233 -7.03 -6.10 17.86
CA SER A 233 -5.62 -6.37 17.54
C SER A 233 -4.74 -6.19 18.76
N ASP A 234 -3.60 -6.88 18.75
CA ASP A 234 -2.57 -6.84 19.79
C ASP A 234 -3.10 -7.09 21.20
N VAL A 235 -3.93 -8.13 21.35
CA VAL A 235 -4.53 -8.54 22.62
C VAL A 235 -3.51 -9.31 23.47
N TRP A 236 -2.75 -8.59 24.28
CA TRP A 236 -1.71 -9.14 25.14
C TRP A 236 -2.31 -9.69 26.44
N LEU A 237 -2.60 -10.99 26.44
CA LEU A 237 -3.26 -11.69 27.56
C LEU A 237 -2.40 -11.78 28.84
N ASP A 238 -1.11 -11.45 28.75
CA ASP A 238 -0.18 -11.31 29.88
C ASP A 238 -0.33 -9.96 30.62
N GLN A 239 -1.02 -8.99 30.03
CA GLN A 239 -1.25 -7.68 30.63
C GLN A 239 -2.56 -7.66 31.42
N ALA A 240 -2.48 -7.40 32.72
CA ALA A 240 -3.65 -7.34 33.60
C ALA A 240 -4.70 -6.32 33.12
N GLU A 241 -4.25 -5.16 32.62
CA GLU A 241 -5.13 -4.12 32.07
C GLU A 241 -5.92 -4.61 30.86
N VAL A 242 -5.32 -5.45 30.00
CA VAL A 242 -6.00 -6.03 28.84
C VAL A 242 -7.06 -7.04 29.29
N LEU A 243 -6.73 -7.89 30.26
CA LEU A 243 -7.70 -8.85 30.83
C LEU A 243 -8.89 -8.15 31.49
N GLU A 244 -8.65 -7.06 32.22
CA GLU A 244 -9.71 -6.27 32.86
C GLU A 244 -10.64 -5.64 31.80
N ARG A 245 -10.08 -5.09 30.73
CA ARG A 245 -10.84 -4.56 29.58
C ARG A 245 -11.64 -5.64 28.86
N LEU A 246 -11.07 -6.83 28.66
CA LEU A 246 -11.78 -7.97 28.10
C LEU A 246 -12.93 -8.42 29.01
N HIS A 247 -12.70 -8.45 30.33
CA HIS A 247 -13.75 -8.74 31.30
C HIS A 247 -14.90 -7.73 31.22
N THR A 248 -14.59 -6.43 31.14
CA THR A 248 -15.61 -5.38 30.93
C THR A 248 -16.38 -5.61 29.64
N MET A 249 -15.68 -5.89 28.54
CA MET A 249 -16.29 -6.21 27.25
C MET A 249 -17.24 -7.41 27.33
N PHE A 250 -16.82 -8.52 27.94
CA PHE A 250 -17.64 -9.73 28.08
C PHE A 250 -18.73 -9.64 29.16
N SER A 251 -18.61 -8.69 30.10
CA SER A 251 -19.61 -8.46 31.13
C SER A 251 -20.82 -7.66 30.63
N GLY A 252 -20.64 -6.85 29.58
CA GLY A 252 -21.72 -6.15 28.89
C GLY A 252 -22.60 -7.07 28.02
N SER A 253 -23.60 -6.50 27.33
CA SER A 253 -24.54 -7.20 26.44
C SER A 253 -23.89 -7.97 25.26
N LEU A 254 -22.57 -7.94 25.12
CA LEU A 254 -21.79 -8.72 24.16
C LEU A 254 -21.70 -10.21 24.49
N LYS A 255 -22.04 -10.60 25.73
CA LYS A 255 -22.03 -11.98 26.20
C LYS A 255 -22.97 -12.92 25.41
N ALA A 256 -23.93 -12.37 24.68
CA ALA A 256 -24.90 -13.12 23.88
C ALA A 256 -24.53 -13.24 22.39
N LEU A 257 -23.54 -12.48 21.89
CA LEU A 257 -23.31 -12.30 20.45
C LEU A 257 -21.89 -12.65 19.98
N ALA A 258 -20.92 -12.80 20.88
CA ALA A 258 -19.55 -13.09 20.50
C ALA A 258 -19.28 -14.60 20.49
N ASP A 259 -19.45 -15.25 19.33
CA ASP A 259 -18.62 -16.41 19.00
C ASP A 259 -17.20 -15.87 18.83
N ILE A 260 -16.42 -15.85 19.91
CA ILE A 260 -15.03 -15.39 19.88
C ILE A 260 -14.24 -16.42 19.10
N ILE A 261 -14.00 -16.14 17.83
CA ILE A 261 -13.04 -16.87 17.02
C ILE A 261 -11.63 -16.40 17.43
N CYS A 262 -11.12 -16.94 18.55
CA CYS A 262 -9.71 -16.86 18.92
C CYS A 262 -8.92 -17.86 18.08
N GLU A 263 -8.66 -17.55 16.81
CA GLU A 263 -7.90 -18.42 15.92
C GLU A 263 -6.41 -18.06 15.86
N TYR A 264 -5.57 -19.05 16.16
CA TYR A 264 -4.10 -19.03 16.04
C TYR A 264 -3.64 -18.85 14.56
N PRO A 265 -2.40 -18.38 14.31
CA PRO A 265 -2.08 -17.52 13.18
C PRO A 265 -1.93 -18.34 11.90
N SER A 266 -3.00 -18.38 11.10
CA SER A 266 -2.78 -18.32 9.66
C SER A 266 -2.43 -16.87 9.35
N ILE A 267 -1.37 -16.64 8.58
CA ILE A 267 -0.84 -15.33 8.19
C ILE A 267 -1.98 -14.37 7.75
N HIS A 268 -3.02 -14.91 7.12
CA HIS A 268 -4.28 -14.25 6.81
C HIS A 268 -5.46 -15.23 6.97
N LYS A 269 -6.69 -14.70 7.08
CA LYS A 269 -7.94 -15.46 7.15
C LYS A 269 -8.98 -14.88 6.20
N ARG A 270 -9.85 -15.75 5.68
CA ARG A 270 -11.00 -15.40 4.85
C ARG A 270 -12.27 -15.84 5.57
N VAL A 271 -13.12 -14.89 5.91
CA VAL A 271 -14.40 -15.10 6.57
C VAL A 271 -15.51 -14.78 5.59
N GLN A 272 -16.45 -15.70 5.44
CA GLN A 272 -17.62 -15.52 4.59
C GLN A 272 -18.84 -15.36 5.48
N TYR A 273 -19.54 -14.23 5.37
CA TYR A 273 -20.78 -13.97 6.09
C TYR A 273 -21.88 -13.63 5.09
N CYS A 274 -22.88 -14.50 4.95
CA CYS A 274 -23.93 -14.34 3.94
C CYS A 274 -23.34 -14.03 2.55
N THR A 275 -23.60 -12.84 2.01
CA THR A 275 -23.06 -12.41 0.70
C THR A 275 -21.75 -11.65 0.79
N GLN A 276 -21.18 -11.52 1.98
CA GLN A 276 -19.98 -10.72 2.25
C GLN A 276 -18.73 -11.58 2.35
N GLU A 277 -17.68 -11.09 1.73
CA GLU A 277 -16.33 -11.63 1.73
C GLU A 277 -15.43 -10.71 2.57
N ILE A 278 -14.90 -11.24 3.68
CA ILE A 278 -14.09 -10.51 4.66
C ILE A 278 -12.69 -11.12 4.70
N ILE A 279 -11.66 -10.34 4.39
CA ILE A 279 -10.26 -10.76 4.53
C ILE A 279 -9.69 -10.13 5.80
N ILE A 280 -9.06 -10.93 6.65
CA ILE A 280 -8.38 -10.47 7.88
C ILE A 280 -6.90 -10.78 7.75
N PHE A 281 -6.05 -9.79 7.97
CA PHE A 281 -4.61 -9.90 7.85
C PHE A 281 -3.92 -9.19 9.02
N ARG A 282 -3.11 -9.90 9.80
CA ARG A 282 -2.32 -9.31 10.90
C ARG A 282 -0.88 -9.18 10.45
N GLU A 283 -0.44 -7.95 10.23
CA GLU A 283 0.95 -7.62 9.91
C GLU A 283 1.20 -6.12 10.14
N ASP A 284 2.43 -5.74 10.49
CA ASP A 284 2.81 -4.33 10.64
C ASP A 284 3.23 -3.74 9.27
N LEU A 285 2.27 -3.76 8.34
CA LEU A 285 2.48 -3.53 6.92
C LEU A 285 2.61 -2.05 6.55
N VAL A 286 1.84 -1.15 7.16
CA VAL A 286 1.85 0.30 6.81
C VAL A 286 3.27 0.85 6.95
N ASN A 287 3.87 0.65 8.12
CA ASN A 287 5.24 1.08 8.39
C ASN A 287 6.27 0.36 7.50
N LYS A 288 6.04 -0.93 7.19
CA LYS A 288 6.92 -1.72 6.32
C LYS A 288 6.88 -1.19 4.89
N MET A 289 5.71 -0.82 4.39
CA MET A 289 5.55 -0.19 3.08
C MET A 289 6.17 1.20 3.07
N CYS A 290 5.90 2.05 4.06
CA CYS A 290 6.52 3.39 4.13
C CYS A 290 8.06 3.35 4.09
N ARG A 291 8.70 2.40 4.79
CA ARG A 291 10.17 2.24 4.76
C ARG A 291 10.74 1.78 3.41
N ASN A 292 9.92 1.09 2.61
CA ASN A 292 10.31 0.56 1.31
C ASN A 292 9.67 1.33 0.15
N CYS A 293 9.00 2.45 0.45
CA CYS A 293 8.44 3.31 -0.57
C CYS A 293 9.59 4.00 -1.30
N VAL A 294 9.53 3.98 -2.62
CA VAL A 294 10.52 4.62 -3.48
C VAL A 294 10.54 6.14 -3.26
N ARG A 295 9.38 6.73 -2.94
CA ARG A 295 9.27 8.08 -2.39
C ARG A 295 8.06 8.14 -1.47
N PHE A 296 8.15 8.97 -0.45
CA PHE A 296 7.00 9.26 0.40
C PHE A 296 5.89 9.92 -0.43
N PRO A 297 4.62 9.53 -0.22
CA PRO A 297 3.49 10.12 -0.92
C PRO A 297 3.38 11.62 -0.60
N SER A 298 2.86 12.39 -1.57
CA SER A 298 2.56 13.80 -1.36
C SER A 298 1.49 14.00 -0.28
N SER A 299 1.53 15.12 0.44
CA SER A 299 0.62 15.47 1.54
C SER A 299 -0.87 15.65 1.16
N SER A 300 -1.24 15.28 -0.07
CA SER A 300 -2.59 15.45 -0.62
C SER A 300 -3.62 14.48 -0.04
N MET A 301 -3.19 13.29 0.40
CA MET A 301 -4.03 12.33 1.14
C MET A 301 -3.28 11.81 2.36
N ASP A 302 -4.03 11.25 3.31
CA ASP A 302 -3.43 10.59 4.46
C ASP A 302 -2.81 9.23 4.09
N ILE A 303 -1.84 8.79 4.90
CA ILE A 303 -1.12 7.53 4.69
C ILE A 303 -2.06 6.33 4.57
N PRO A 304 -3.11 6.18 5.42
CA PRO A 304 -4.08 5.09 5.26
C PRO A 304 -4.75 5.04 3.89
N SER A 305 -5.14 6.18 3.30
CA SER A 305 -5.74 6.21 1.97
C SER A 305 -4.76 5.79 0.88
N HIS A 306 -3.49 6.24 0.97
CA HIS A 306 -2.43 5.79 0.06
C HIS A 306 -2.17 4.29 0.19
N PHE A 307 -2.12 3.78 1.42
CA PHE A 307 -1.93 2.37 1.73
C PHE A 307 -3.05 1.50 1.14
N VAL A 308 -4.32 1.82 1.45
CA VAL A 308 -5.49 1.08 0.97
C VAL A 308 -5.57 1.09 -0.56
N LYS A 309 -5.35 2.26 -1.18
CA LYS A 309 -5.30 2.36 -2.64
C LYS A 309 -4.23 1.43 -3.22
N THR A 310 -3.06 1.34 -2.59
CA THR A 310 -1.98 0.46 -3.05
C THR A 310 -2.38 -1.00 -2.98
N ILE A 311 -2.84 -1.48 -1.82
CA ILE A 311 -3.22 -2.90 -1.63
C ILE A 311 -4.27 -3.34 -2.65
N LEU A 312 -5.32 -2.53 -2.83
CA LEU A 312 -6.40 -2.86 -3.76
C LEU A 312 -5.96 -2.77 -5.23
N SER A 313 -5.16 -1.76 -5.59
CA SER A 313 -4.69 -1.63 -6.97
C SER A 313 -3.68 -2.72 -7.35
N GLN A 314 -2.82 -3.15 -6.41
CA GLN A 314 -1.94 -4.31 -6.59
C GLN A 314 -2.73 -5.62 -6.59
N GLY A 315 -3.83 -5.70 -5.83
CA GLY A 315 -4.61 -6.93 -5.69
C GLY A 315 -3.89 -8.00 -4.86
N HIS A 316 -2.96 -7.59 -3.98
CA HIS A 316 -2.12 -8.47 -3.17
C HIS A 316 -1.90 -7.87 -1.77
N LEU A 317 -1.93 -8.71 -0.72
CA LEU A 317 -1.78 -8.27 0.67
C LEU A 317 -0.36 -7.78 0.99
N THR A 318 0.65 -8.27 0.28
CA THR A 318 2.06 -7.90 0.51
C THR A 318 2.75 -7.52 -0.80
N PRO A 319 2.48 -6.33 -1.38
CA PRO A 319 3.13 -5.87 -2.60
C PRO A 319 4.55 -5.36 -2.29
N LEU A 320 5.37 -6.24 -1.73
CA LEU A 320 6.73 -5.95 -1.28
C LEU A 320 7.67 -7.02 -1.82
N PRO A 321 8.96 -6.70 -1.98
CA PRO A 321 9.94 -7.69 -2.41
C PRO A 321 10.05 -8.85 -1.41
N LEU A 322 10.39 -10.04 -1.89
CA LEU A 322 10.52 -11.25 -1.06
C LEU A 322 11.56 -11.12 0.06
N TYR A 323 12.58 -10.29 -0.11
CA TYR A 323 13.58 -10.05 0.94
C TYR A 323 13.06 -9.15 2.06
N VAL A 324 11.99 -8.37 1.82
CA VAL A 324 11.29 -7.54 2.82
C VAL A 324 10.14 -8.31 3.45
N SER A 325 9.38 -9.04 2.63
CA SER A 325 8.23 -9.82 3.03
C SER A 325 8.32 -11.22 2.42
N PRO A 326 9.01 -12.16 3.07
CA PRO A 326 9.17 -13.52 2.56
C PRO A 326 7.81 -14.22 2.43
N VAL A 327 7.50 -14.68 1.22
CA VAL A 327 6.30 -15.47 0.92
C VAL A 327 6.71 -16.81 0.35
N TYR A 328 6.03 -17.87 0.80
CA TYR A 328 6.22 -19.19 0.19
C TYR A 328 5.58 -19.21 -1.19
N TRP A 329 6.40 -19.36 -2.24
CA TRP A 329 5.98 -19.18 -3.63
C TRP A 329 4.75 -20.01 -4.02
N ALA A 330 4.64 -21.24 -3.53
CA ALA A 330 3.51 -22.09 -3.89
C ALA A 330 2.18 -21.64 -3.23
N TYR A 331 2.22 -20.79 -2.20
CA TYR A 331 1.05 -20.28 -1.48
C TYR A 331 0.85 -18.77 -1.67
N ASP A 332 1.62 -18.12 -2.55
CA ASP A 332 1.49 -16.69 -2.84
C ASP A 332 0.05 -16.31 -3.24
N TYR A 333 -0.61 -17.15 -4.04
CA TYR A 333 -2.00 -16.97 -4.46
C TYR A 333 -3.00 -16.79 -3.31
N THR A 334 -2.68 -17.24 -2.10
CA THR A 334 -3.56 -17.11 -0.93
C THR A 334 -3.65 -15.66 -0.43
N LEU A 335 -2.58 -14.89 -0.64
CA LEU A 335 -2.44 -13.49 -0.27
C LEU A 335 -3.09 -12.52 -1.27
N ARG A 336 -3.75 -13.02 -2.32
CA ARG A 336 -4.46 -12.17 -3.29
C ARG A 336 -5.67 -11.48 -2.69
N VAL A 337 -5.84 -10.22 -3.05
CA VAL A 337 -7.00 -9.37 -2.76
C VAL A 337 -7.85 -9.16 -4.03
N TYR A 338 -7.81 -10.14 -4.94
CA TYR A 338 -8.57 -10.17 -6.18
C TYR A 338 -9.39 -11.47 -6.28
N PRO A 339 -10.70 -11.42 -6.56
CA PRO A 339 -11.56 -10.23 -6.66
C PRO A 339 -11.58 -9.41 -5.36
N VAL A 340 -11.92 -8.11 -5.46
CA VAL A 340 -11.94 -7.20 -4.31
C VAL A 340 -12.99 -7.66 -3.27
N PRO A 341 -12.62 -7.83 -1.98
CA PRO A 341 -13.55 -8.26 -0.93
C PRO A 341 -14.50 -7.12 -0.51
N ASP A 342 -15.56 -7.43 0.25
CA ASP A 342 -16.42 -6.39 0.83
C ASP A 342 -15.71 -5.68 1.99
N VAL A 343 -14.93 -6.42 2.78
CA VAL A 343 -14.19 -5.88 3.92
C VAL A 343 -12.76 -6.42 3.94
N LEU A 344 -11.81 -5.53 4.17
CA LEU A 344 -10.40 -5.86 4.38
C LEU A 344 -9.97 -5.34 5.76
N VAL A 345 -9.74 -6.25 6.70
CA VAL A 345 -9.25 -5.93 8.04
C VAL A 345 -7.74 -6.12 8.07
N ILE A 346 -7.00 -5.01 8.12
CA ILE A 346 -5.54 -5.03 8.30
C ILE A 346 -5.26 -4.72 9.77
N ALA A 347 -5.06 -5.76 10.57
CA ALA A 347 -4.63 -5.61 11.95
C ALA A 347 -3.14 -5.21 11.97
N ASP A 348 -2.90 -3.90 11.99
CA ASP A 348 -1.58 -3.28 12.04
C ASP A 348 -1.40 -2.61 13.41
N LYS A 349 -0.15 -2.45 13.85
CA LYS A 349 0.16 -1.60 15.01
C LYS A 349 0.04 -0.10 14.72
N TYR A 350 -0.12 0.27 13.44
CA TYR A 350 -0.35 1.65 13.02
C TYR A 350 -1.63 2.21 13.66
N ASP A 351 -1.79 3.54 13.62
CA ASP A 351 -2.99 4.20 14.13
C ASP A 351 -4.26 3.62 13.47
N PRO A 352 -5.37 3.48 14.23
CA PRO A 352 -6.61 2.93 13.70
C PRO A 352 -7.17 3.79 12.58
N PHE A 353 -7.73 3.15 11.56
CA PHE A 353 -8.36 3.85 10.44
C PHE A 353 -9.51 3.04 9.85
N THR A 354 -10.44 3.75 9.22
CA THR A 354 -11.48 3.18 8.36
C THR A 354 -11.48 3.96 7.05
N VAL A 355 -11.22 3.28 5.94
CA VAL A 355 -11.15 3.88 4.61
C VAL A 355 -11.95 3.01 3.63
N THR A 356 -12.82 3.63 2.86
CA THR A 356 -13.55 2.94 1.79
C THR A 356 -12.92 3.27 0.44
N ASN A 357 -12.58 2.23 -0.34
CA ASN A 357 -12.05 2.40 -1.69
C ASN A 357 -12.54 1.26 -2.59
N THR A 358 -13.02 1.59 -3.80
CA THR A 358 -13.49 0.61 -4.80
C THR A 358 -14.46 -0.43 -4.21
N ASP A 359 -15.49 0.04 -3.49
CA ASP A 359 -16.51 -0.76 -2.80
C ASP A 359 -15.99 -1.74 -1.73
N CYS A 360 -14.73 -1.57 -1.30
CA CYS A 360 -14.13 -2.32 -0.21
C CYS A 360 -13.97 -1.43 1.03
N LEU A 361 -14.51 -1.88 2.18
CA LEU A 361 -14.29 -1.24 3.47
C LEU A 361 -12.99 -1.77 4.09
N CYS A 362 -11.98 -0.92 4.18
CA CYS A 362 -10.71 -1.25 4.79
C CYS A 362 -10.64 -0.72 6.22
N ILE A 363 -10.31 -1.59 7.16
CA ILE A 363 -10.32 -1.29 8.60
C ILE A 363 -8.97 -1.70 9.21
N ASN A 364 -8.35 -0.78 9.95
CA ASN A 364 -7.32 -1.12 10.92
C ASN A 364 -7.90 -0.97 12.34
N PRO A 365 -8.10 -2.08 13.09
CA PRO A 365 -8.60 -2.01 14.45
C PRO A 365 -7.55 -1.38 15.39
N GLN A 366 -8.02 -0.71 16.44
CA GLN A 366 -7.12 -0.11 17.41
C GLN A 366 -6.46 -1.17 18.30
N ALA A 367 -5.19 -0.96 18.65
CA ALA A 367 -4.50 -1.78 19.64
C ALA A 367 -5.12 -1.62 21.03
N SER A 368 -5.31 -2.74 21.74
CA SER A 368 -5.62 -2.90 23.17
C SER A 368 -6.17 -1.64 23.89
N GLY A 369 -7.46 -1.32 23.69
CA GLY A 369 -8.14 -0.22 24.41
C GLY A 369 -9.44 0.30 23.79
N SER A 370 -9.72 -0.04 22.53
CA SER A 370 -10.94 0.34 21.83
C SER A 370 -11.44 -0.84 20.99
N LEU A 371 -12.75 -0.98 20.89
CA LEU A 371 -13.41 -1.98 20.07
C LEU A 371 -13.64 -1.41 18.68
N THR A 372 -13.31 -2.19 17.67
CA THR A 372 -13.72 -1.90 16.30
C THR A 372 -14.87 -2.82 15.93
N PHE A 373 -16.04 -2.24 15.69
CA PHE A 373 -17.23 -2.95 15.29
C PHE A 373 -17.44 -2.81 13.79
N TYR A 374 -17.85 -3.90 13.16
CA TYR A 374 -18.37 -3.90 11.80
C TYR A 374 -19.81 -4.39 11.82
N LYS A 375 -20.75 -3.51 11.45
CA LYS A 375 -22.18 -3.85 11.33
C LYS A 375 -22.45 -4.38 9.93
N THR A 376 -22.79 -5.66 9.83
CA THR A 376 -22.84 -6.37 8.54
C THR A 376 -23.92 -5.82 7.62
N ALA A 377 -25.13 -5.58 8.13
CA ALA A 377 -26.25 -5.09 7.32
C ALA A 377 -26.00 -3.66 6.78
N LYS A 378 -25.33 -2.82 7.57
CA LYS A 378 -25.04 -1.42 7.22
C LYS A 378 -23.72 -1.23 6.46
N ARG A 379 -22.87 -2.26 6.42
CA ARG A 379 -21.51 -2.22 5.87
C ARG A 379 -20.69 -1.04 6.40
N ASP A 380 -20.82 -0.80 7.71
CA ASP A 380 -20.24 0.36 8.38
C ASP A 380 -19.33 -0.07 9.52
N GLY A 381 -18.17 0.59 9.61
CA GLY A 381 -17.13 0.35 10.60
C GLY A 381 -17.09 1.47 11.63
N ALA A 382 -17.30 1.16 12.90
CA ALA A 382 -17.30 2.13 13.99
C ALA A 382 -16.30 1.77 15.09
N PHE A 383 -15.65 2.78 15.67
CA PHE A 383 -14.75 2.62 16.82
C PHE A 383 -15.48 3.03 18.10
N VAL A 384 -15.36 2.22 19.14
CA VAL A 384 -15.92 2.49 20.46
C VAL A 384 -14.86 2.23 21.52
N LYS A 385 -14.50 3.28 22.26
CA LYS A 385 -13.59 3.12 23.40
C LYS A 385 -14.24 2.30 24.51
N LEU A 386 -13.49 1.35 25.06
CA LEU A 386 -13.86 0.67 26.29
C LEU A 386 -13.59 1.64 27.46
N THR A 387 -14.62 2.33 27.92
CA THR A 387 -14.56 3.20 29.11
C THR A 387 -14.81 2.42 30.38
#